data_AF-A0A811KVK7-F1
#
_entry.id   AF-A0A811KVK7-F1
#
_cell.length_a   1.000
_cell.length_b   1.000
_cell.length_c   1.000
_cell.angle_alpha   90.00
_cell.angle_beta   90.00
_cell.angle_gamma   90.00
#
_symmetry.space_group_name_H-M   'P 1'
#
loop_
_entity.id
_entity.type
_entity.pdbx_description
1 polymer ?
#
loop_
_entity_poly.entity_id
_entity_poly.type
_entity_poly.pdbx_seq_one_letter_code
_entity_poly.pdbx_strand_id
1 'polypeptide(L)'
;MARHSSVSSSSSSESPRRSSAKPSPAIRKANKEKVKRQQAIDKLRVMVGQKEQSSQLEVVQGVIDYIAYLRAQLADDTENVQPPADDIIKSLTSRLNELLTN
;
A
#
# COMPACT_ATOMS: atom_id res chain seq x y z
N MET A 1 34.02 -37.19 66.58
CA MET A 1 34.23 -37.66 65.19
C MET A 1 34.60 -36.48 64.33
N ALA A 2 35.75 -36.55 63.64
CA ALA A 2 36.17 -35.58 62.63
C ALA A 2 35.27 -35.66 61.38
N ARG A 3 35.19 -34.56 60.60
CA ARG A 3 35.59 -34.48 59.17
C ARG A 3 35.00 -33.23 58.46
N HIS A 4 35.90 -32.35 58.02
CA HIS A 4 36.02 -31.59 56.74
C HIS A 4 34.74 -31.37 55.90
N SER A 5 34.43 -30.21 55.32
CA SER A 5 35.24 -29.50 54.30
C SER A 5 34.63 -28.12 53.98
N SER A 6 35.50 -27.14 53.80
CA SER A 6 35.25 -25.85 53.15
C SER A 6 35.05 -26.01 51.65
N VAL A 7 33.98 -25.41 51.11
CA VAL A 7 33.87 -25.07 49.69
C VAL A 7 33.52 -23.59 49.58
N SER A 8 34.54 -22.81 49.28
CA SER A 8 34.47 -21.41 48.87
C SER A 8 33.99 -21.35 47.43
N SER A 9 32.72 -21.00 47.22
CA SER A 9 32.15 -20.69 45.93
C SER A 9 32.42 -19.21 45.59
N SER A 10 33.63 -18.90 45.16
CA SER A 10 33.92 -17.66 44.44
C SER A 10 33.36 -17.77 43.03
N SER A 11 32.05 -17.54 42.88
CA SER A 11 31.44 -17.27 41.57
C SER A 11 31.68 -15.80 41.26
N SER A 12 32.84 -15.53 40.66
CA SER A 12 33.08 -14.29 39.92
C SER A 12 32.13 -14.29 38.72
N SER A 13 30.92 -13.79 38.93
CA SER A 13 30.02 -13.41 37.85
C SER A 13 30.53 -12.11 37.28
N GLU A 14 31.56 -12.24 36.44
CA GLU A 14 32.06 -11.18 35.59
C GLU A 14 30.93 -10.80 34.64
N SER A 15 30.23 -9.73 34.99
CA SER A 15 29.18 -9.16 34.16
C SER A 15 29.80 -8.82 32.80
N PRO A 16 29.33 -9.38 31.68
CA PRO A 16 29.80 -8.97 30.37
C PRO A 16 29.46 -7.49 30.24
N ARG A 17 30.50 -6.66 30.29
CA ARG A 17 30.42 -5.25 29.94
C ARG A 17 29.58 -5.15 28.68
N ARG A 18 28.43 -4.48 28.77
CA ARG A 18 27.59 -4.08 27.64
C ARG A 18 28.49 -3.32 26.67
N SER A 19 29.11 -4.04 25.74
CA SER A 19 29.70 -3.44 24.56
C SER A 19 28.51 -2.91 23.77
N SER A 20 28.50 -1.61 23.53
CA SER A 20 27.62 -0.97 22.56
C SER A 20 27.96 -1.54 21.19
N ALA A 21 27.46 -2.75 20.90
CA ALA A 21 27.68 -3.45 19.65
C ALA A 21 27.03 -2.62 18.55
N LYS A 22 27.86 -1.90 17.79
CA LYS A 22 27.42 -1.15 16.62
C LYS A 22 26.67 -2.14 15.72
N PRO A 23 25.40 -1.86 15.34
CA PRO A 23 24.61 -2.81 14.58
C PRO A 23 25.29 -3.10 13.24
N SER A 24 25.37 -4.39 12.91
CA SER A 24 25.98 -4.93 11.69
C SER A 24 25.32 -4.32 10.44
N PRO A 25 26.04 -4.14 9.33
CA PRO A 25 25.52 -3.49 8.12
C PRO A 25 24.27 -4.16 7.53
N ALA A 26 24.11 -5.48 7.71
CA ALA A 26 22.90 -6.21 7.32
C ALA A 26 21.65 -5.76 8.11
N ILE A 27 21.81 -5.52 9.42
CA ILE A 27 20.73 -5.07 10.32
C ILE A 27 20.30 -3.64 9.95
N ARG A 28 21.24 -2.78 9.55
CA ARG A 28 20.94 -1.41 9.09
C ARG A 28 20.11 -1.39 7.80
N LYS A 29 20.39 -2.29 6.85
CA LYS A 29 19.64 -2.41 5.59
C LYS A 29 18.21 -2.90 5.82
N ALA A 30 18.02 -3.93 6.65
CA ALA A 30 16.70 -4.45 6.99
C ALA A 30 15.81 -3.41 7.68
N ASN A 31 16.40 -2.58 8.55
CA ASN A 31 15.66 -1.49 9.21
C ASN A 31 15.24 -0.40 8.22
N LYS A 32 16.12 -0.03 7.29
CA LYS A 32 15.78 0.95 6.23
C LYS A 32 14.63 0.47 5.35
N GLU A 33 14.59 -0.81 5.03
CA GLU A 33 13.51 -1.41 4.23
C GLU A 33 12.18 -1.41 4.99
N LYS A 34 12.21 -1.76 6.28
CA LYS A 34 11.02 -1.70 7.14
C LYS A 34 10.44 -0.29 7.22
N VAL A 35 11.29 0.72 7.37
CA VAL A 35 10.87 2.14 7.40
C VAL A 35 10.26 2.55 6.07
N LYS A 36 10.89 2.22 4.94
CA LYS A 36 10.33 2.51 3.60
C LYS A 36 8.98 1.85 3.39
N ARG A 37 8.84 0.58 3.78
CA ARG A 37 7.56 -0.13 3.70
C ARG A 37 6.49 0.57 4.53
N GLN A 38 6.81 0.99 5.76
CA GLN A 38 5.87 1.71 6.61
C GLN A 38 5.44 3.03 5.96
N GLN A 39 6.40 3.83 5.47
CA GLN A 39 6.12 5.09 4.78
C GLN A 39 5.24 4.90 3.55
N ALA A 40 5.43 3.80 2.80
CA ALA A 40 4.58 3.48 1.66
C ALA A 40 3.14 3.17 2.09
N ILE A 41 2.95 2.37 3.15
CA ILE A 41 1.63 2.07 3.69
C ILE A 41 0.94 3.33 4.24
N ASP A 42 1.67 4.20 4.93
CA ASP A 42 1.13 5.44 5.48
C ASP A 42 0.68 6.38 4.34
N LYS A 43 1.47 6.48 3.26
CA LYS A 43 1.09 7.25 2.08
C LYS A 43 -0.16 6.68 1.42
N LEU A 44 -0.24 5.36 1.25
CA LEU A 44 -1.42 4.71 0.69
C LEU A 44 -2.65 4.97 1.55
N ARG A 45 -2.53 4.85 2.87
CA ARG A 45 -3.62 5.13 3.82
C ARG A 45 -4.22 6.52 3.62
N VAL A 46 -3.37 7.55 3.49
CA VAL A 46 -3.82 8.92 3.22
C VAL A 46 -4.53 9.01 1.87
N MET A 47 -3.98 8.39 0.82
CA MET A 47 -4.58 8.41 -0.52
C MET A 47 -5.96 7.77 -0.57
N VAL A 48 -6.19 6.70 0.19
CA VAL A 48 -7.50 6.02 0.21
C VAL A 48 -8.45 6.55 1.29
N GLY A 49 -8.06 7.59 2.04
CA GLY A 49 -8.88 8.15 3.12
C GLY A 49 -9.16 7.17 4.28
N GLN A 50 -8.27 6.20 4.50
CA GLN A 50 -8.43 5.21 5.57
C GLN A 50 -8.06 5.80 6.95
N LYS A 51 -8.70 5.29 8.02
CA LYS A 51 -8.47 5.77 9.39
C LYS A 51 -7.03 5.50 9.83
N GLU A 52 -6.51 6.34 10.74
CA GLU A 52 -5.15 6.22 11.26
C GLU A 52 -4.86 4.89 11.98
N GLN A 53 -5.91 4.21 12.46
CA GLN A 53 -5.81 2.90 13.10
C GLN A 53 -6.09 1.71 12.17
N SER A 54 -6.36 1.94 10.88
CA SER A 54 -6.62 0.85 9.94
C SER A 54 -5.39 -0.06 9.79
N SER A 55 -5.63 -1.36 9.85
CA SER A 55 -4.60 -2.38 9.64
C SER A 55 -4.01 -2.29 8.23
N GLN A 56 -2.80 -2.84 8.04
CA GLN A 56 -2.15 -2.86 6.73
C GLN A 56 -3.01 -3.55 5.67
N LEU A 57 -3.73 -4.62 6.05
CA LEU A 57 -4.60 -5.35 5.13
C LEU A 57 -5.80 -4.49 4.70
N GLU A 58 -6.43 -3.79 5.64
CA GLU A 58 -7.55 -2.87 5.34
C GLU A 58 -7.10 -1.72 4.44
N VAL A 59 -5.88 -1.19 4.65
CA VAL A 59 -5.32 -0.17 3.76
C VAL A 59 -5.18 -0.72 2.34
N VAL A 60 -4.63 -1.94 2.18
CA VAL A 60 -4.47 -2.57 0.86
C VAL A 60 -5.82 -2.86 0.21
N GLN A 61 -6.80 -3.35 0.97
CA GLN A 61 -8.15 -3.57 0.47
C GLN A 61 -8.77 -2.26 -0.01
N GLY A 62 -8.64 -1.19 0.77
CA GLY A 62 -9.09 0.15 0.37
C GLY A 62 -8.44 0.61 -0.93
N VAL A 63 -7.13 0.37 -1.12
CA VAL A 63 -6.45 0.70 -2.39
C VAL A 63 -7.08 -0.03 -3.57
N ILE A 64 -7.42 -1.32 -3.41
CA ILE A 64 -8.06 -2.12 -4.45
C ILE A 64 -9.44 -1.54 -4.78
N ASP A 65 -10.24 -1.24 -3.76
CA ASP A 65 -11.59 -0.70 -3.92
C ASP A 65 -11.55 0.68 -4.60
N TYR A 66 -10.59 1.53 -4.23
CA TYR A 66 -10.40 2.84 -4.84
C TYR A 66 -9.93 2.75 -6.30
N ILE A 67 -9.06 1.79 -6.65
CA ILE A 67 -8.71 1.53 -8.05
C ILE A 67 -9.94 1.08 -8.85
N ALA A 68 -10.77 0.20 -8.29
CA ALA A 68 -11.99 -0.26 -8.94
C ALA A 68 -12.97 0.91 -9.16
N TYR A 69 -13.14 1.77 -8.15
CA TYR A 69 -13.95 2.98 -8.24
C TYR A 69 -13.46 3.93 -9.34
N LEU A 70 -12.16 4.21 -9.39
CA LEU A 70 -11.57 5.07 -10.44
C LEU A 70 -11.72 4.46 -11.83
N ARG A 71 -11.61 3.13 -11.96
CA ARG A 71 -11.85 2.45 -13.24
C ARG A 71 -13.30 2.58 -13.71
N ALA A 72 -14.26 2.49 -12.79
CA ALA A 72 -15.67 2.68 -13.10
C ALA A 72 -15.94 4.13 -13.54
N GLN A 73 -15.41 5.12 -12.81
CA GLN A 73 -15.52 6.54 -13.22
C GLN A 73 -14.98 6.79 -14.62
N LEU A 74 -13.79 6.25 -14.93
CA LEU A 74 -13.19 6.42 -16.25
C LEU A 74 -13.97 5.72 -17.36
N ALA A 75 -14.63 4.60 -17.06
CA ALA A 75 -15.51 3.91 -18.00
C ALA A 75 -16.76 4.75 -18.29
N ASP A 76 -17.39 5.29 -17.24
CA ASP A 76 -18.56 6.16 -17.35
C ASP A 76 -18.22 7.46 -18.10
N ASP A 77 -17.05 8.05 -17.85
CA ASP A 77 -16.56 9.23 -18.58
C ASP A 77 -16.32 8.92 -20.07
N THR A 78 -15.90 7.70 -20.43
CA THR A 78 -15.78 7.30 -21.85
C THR A 78 -17.13 7.04 -22.52
N GLU A 79 -18.13 6.50 -21.80
CA GLU A 79 -19.49 6.36 -22.33
C GLU A 79 -20.16 7.72 -22.52
N ASN A 80 -19.95 8.66 -21.60
CA ASN A 80 -20.55 9.99 -21.65
C ASN A 80 -19.90 10.95 -22.69
N VAL A 81 -18.84 10.50 -23.38
CA VAL A 81 -18.19 11.21 -24.50
C VAL A 81 -18.73 10.76 -25.88
N GLN A 82 -19.63 9.76 -25.94
CA GLN A 82 -20.46 9.51 -27.12
C GLN A 82 -21.90 9.92 -26.79
N PRO A 83 -22.47 10.99 -27.40
CA PRO A 83 -22.60 11.11 -28.88
C PRO A 83 -22.45 12.56 -29.44
N PRO A 84 -22.06 12.72 -30.73
CA PRO A 84 -23.08 13.06 -31.72
C PRO A 84 -22.80 12.52 -33.14
N ALA A 85 -21.77 11.69 -33.35
CA ALA A 85 -21.44 11.24 -34.71
C ALA A 85 -22.60 10.46 -35.33
N ASP A 86 -23.23 9.55 -34.57
CA ASP A 86 -24.33 8.73 -35.08
C ASP A 86 -25.63 9.52 -35.27
N ASP A 87 -25.88 10.56 -34.45
CA ASP A 87 -27.04 11.44 -34.62
C ASP A 87 -26.86 12.42 -35.78
N ILE A 88 -25.63 12.90 -36.01
CA ILE A 88 -25.28 13.70 -37.18
C ILE A 88 -25.37 12.85 -38.44
N ILE A 89 -24.88 11.60 -38.42
CA ILE A 89 -24.98 10.67 -39.55
C ILE A 89 -26.44 10.35 -39.84
N LYS A 90 -27.25 10.00 -38.82
CA LYS A 90 -28.70 9.77 -39.00
C LYS A 90 -29.42 11.00 -39.58
N SER A 91 -29.13 12.19 -39.05
CA SER A 91 -29.67 13.45 -39.57
C SER A 91 -29.29 13.69 -41.04
N LEU A 92 -28.03 13.47 -41.40
CA LEU A 92 -27.54 13.63 -42.77
C LEU A 92 -28.15 12.59 -43.72
N THR A 93 -28.27 11.33 -43.28
CA THR A 93 -28.89 10.27 -44.07
C THR A 93 -30.38 10.52 -44.29
N SER A 94 -31.11 10.97 -43.27
CA SER A 94 -32.52 11.37 -43.40
C SER A 94 -32.69 12.52 -44.39
N ARG A 95 -31.84 13.56 -44.30
CA ARG A 95 -31.87 14.71 -45.22
C ARG A 95 -31.57 14.33 -46.67
N LEU A 96 -30.63 13.41 -46.89
CA LEU A 96 -30.29 12.92 -48.23
C LEU A 96 -31.43 12.09 -48.85
N ASN A 97 -32.11 11.27 -48.05
CA ASN A 97 -33.25 10.49 -48.52
C ASN A 97 -34.46 11.38 -48.91
N GLU A 98 -34.69 12.49 -48.20
CA GLU A 98 -35.72 13.48 -48.56
C GLU A 98 -35.42 14.21 -49.88
N LEU A 99 -34.15 14.36 -50.24
CA LEU A 99 -33.71 14.99 -51.51
C LEU A 99 -33.73 14.02 -52.69
N LEU A 100 -33.69 12.70 -52.44
CA LEU A 100 -33.75 11.66 -53.47
C LEU A 100 -35.18 11.20 -53.79
N THR A 101 -36.16 11.60 -52.97
CA THR A 101 -37.57 11.19 -53.10
C THR A 101 -38.50 12.33 -53.56
N ASN A 102 -37.97 13.53 -53.77
CA ASN A 102 -38.59 14.64 -54.52
C ASN A 102 -37.88 14.82 -55.86
#